data_AF-A0A9C9GCL0-F1
#
_entry.id   AF-A0A9C9GCL0-F1
#
_cell.length_a   1.000
_cell.length_b   1.000
_cell.length_c   1.000
_cell.angle_alpha   90.00
_cell.angle_beta   90.00
_cell.angle_gamma   90.00
#
_symmetry.space_group_name_H-M   'P 1'
#
loop_
_entity.id
_entity.type
_entity.pdbx_description
1 polymer ?
#
loop_
_entity_poly.entity_id
_entity_poly.type
_entity_poly.pdbx_seq_one_letter_code
_entity_poly.pdbx_strand_id
1 'polypeptide(L)' 'VMHVHLEHDNCLEVMVIRGKAAEARELAGRLIGVKGVKHGKLTITSTGTKLD' A
#
# COMPACT_ATOMS: atom_id res chain seq x y z
N VAL A 1 -0.51 9.25 -4.98
CA VAL A 1 -0.95 8.66 -3.70
C VAL A 1 -2.15 9.43 -3.20
N MET A 2 -3.08 8.77 -2.51
CA MET A 2 -4.14 9.44 -1.76
C MET A 2 -3.66 9.60 -0.32
N HIS A 3 -3.86 10.79 0.26
CA HIS A 3 -3.46 11.13 1.62
C HIS A 3 -4.63 11.79 2.34
N VAL A 4 -4.88 11.37 3.57
CA VAL A 4 -5.92 11.91 4.44
C VAL A 4 -5.30 12.25 5.79
N HIS A 5 -5.48 13.49 6.25
CA HIS A 5 -5.15 13.86 7.62
C HIS A 5 -6.26 13.35 8.55
N LEU A 6 -5.91 12.46 9.48
CA LEU A 6 -6.84 11.97 10.50
C LEU A 6 -6.92 12.96 11.67
N GLU A 7 -5.77 13.55 12.01
CA GLU A 7 -5.57 14.61 13.00
C GLU A 7 -4.23 15.30 12.72
N HIS A 8 -3.78 16.19 13.60
CA HIS A 8 -2.56 16.97 13.42
C HIS A 8 -1.31 16.11 13.16
N ASP A 9 -1.17 14.97 13.86
CA ASP A 9 0.04 14.15 13.84
C ASP A 9 -0.14 12.76 13.18
N ASN A 10 -1.33 12.46 12.66
CA ASN A 10 -1.61 11.18 12.01
C ASN A 10 -2.23 11.36 10.64
N CYS A 11 -1.68 10.61 9.70
CA CYS A 11 -2.12 10.57 8.32
C CYS A 11 -2.45 9.13 7.92
N LEU A 12 -3.45 8.98 7.07
CA LEU A 12 -3.76 7.74 6.37
C LEU A 12 -3.40 7.92 4.90
N GLU A 13 -2.60 7.02 4.35
CA GLU A 13 -2.22 7.02 2.94
C GLU A 13 -2.66 5.74 2.24
N VAL A 14 -3.08 5.88 0.98
CA VAL A 14 -3.40 4.77 0.09
C VAL A 14 -2.63 4.95 -1.22
N MET A 15 -1.85 3.94 -1.58
CA MET A 15 -1.12 3.86 -2.83
C MET A 15 -1.69 2.73 -3.69
N VAL A 16 -2.23 3.07 -4.85
CA VAL A 16 -2.70 2.10 -5.85
C VAL A 16 -1.55 1.83 -6.83
N ILE A 17 -1.17 0.57 -6.96
CA ILE A 17 -0.08 0.12 -7.85
C ILE A 17 -0.56 -1.06 -8.71
N ARG A 18 0.02 -1.19 -9.90
CA ARG A 18 -0.21 -2.33 -10.80
C ARG A 18 1.15 -2.88 -11.24
N GLY A 19 1.34 -4.18 -11.10
CA GLY A 19 2.61 -4.83 -11.43
C GLY A 19 2.64 -6.28 -10.97
N LYS A 20 3.84 -6.86 -10.91
CA LYS A 20 4.00 -8.23 -10.40
C LYS A 20 3.74 -8.25 -8.89
N ALA A 21 3.08 -9.30 -8.41
CA ALA A 21 2.78 -9.46 -6.99
C ALA A 21 4.06 -9.46 -6.11
N ALA A 22 5.17 -9.99 -6.61
CA ALA A 22 6.46 -9.99 -5.90
C ALA A 22 7.01 -8.57 -5.70
N GLU A 23 7.01 -7.74 -6.75
CA GLU A 23 7.46 -6.34 -6.71
C GLU A 23 6.57 -5.52 -5.76
N ALA A 24 5.26 -5.76 -5.77
CA ALA A 24 4.33 -5.12 -4.84
C ALA A 24 4.61 -5.50 -3.37
N ARG A 25 4.95 -6.76 -3.08
CA ARG A 25 5.33 -7.23 -1.74
C ARG A 25 6.63 -6.58 -1.27
N GLU A 26 7.63 -6.52 -2.13
CA GLU A 26 8.91 -5.88 -1.81
C GLU A 26 8.73 -4.39 -1.51
N LEU A 27 8.03 -3.67 -2.38
CA LEU A 27 7.73 -2.25 -2.17
C LEU A 27 6.96 -2.02 -0.87
N ALA A 28 5.92 -2.80 -0.60
CA ALA A 28 5.17 -2.68 0.64
C ALA A 28 6.03 -2.97 1.88
N GLY A 29 6.89 -4.00 1.84
CA GLY A 29 7.81 -4.29 2.94
C GLY A 29 8.74 -3.12 3.23
N ARG A 30 9.29 -2.49 2.20
CA ARG A 30 10.14 -1.29 2.33
C ARG A 30 9.38 -0.11 2.91
N LEU A 31 8.17 0.18 2.42
CA LEU A 31 7.35 1.30 2.89
C LEU A 31 6.88 1.10 4.33
N ILE A 32 6.36 -0.07 4.66
CA ILE A 32 5.86 -0.40 6.01
C ILE A 32 7.00 -0.38 7.03
N GLY A 33 8.21 -0.75 6.62
CA GLY A 33 9.40 -0.71 7.48
C GLY A 33 10.00 0.69 7.71
N VAL A 34 9.50 1.74 7.07
CA VAL A 34 10.03 3.10 7.27
C VAL A 34 9.72 3.58 8.68
N LYS A 35 10.75 4.11 9.37
CA LYS A 35 10.61 4.74 10.69
C LYS A 35 9.54 5.83 10.62
N GLY A 36 8.52 5.73 11.47
CA GLY A 36 7.39 6.66 11.52
C GLY A 36 6.09 6.10 10.94
N VAL A 37 6.15 5.01 10.15
CA VAL A 37 4.95 4.27 9.75
C VAL A 37 4.43 3.51 10.96
N LYS A 38 3.26 3.92 11.46
CA LYS A 38 2.63 3.33 12.66
C LYS A 38 1.94 2.00 12.34
N HIS A 39 1.32 1.89 11.16
CA HIS A 39 0.65 0.69 10.68
C HIS A 39 0.61 0.70 9.15
N GLY A 40 0.74 -0.47 8.53
CA GLY A 40 0.56 -0.61 7.09
C GLY A 40 0.20 -2.04 6.68
N LYS A 41 -0.55 -2.15 5.58
CA LYS A 41 -1.06 -3.42 5.05
C LYS A 41 -0.97 -3.39 3.53
N LEU A 42 -0.47 -4.47 2.95
CA LEU A 42 -0.59 -4.72 1.51
C LEU A 42 -1.86 -5.53 1.24
N THR A 43 -2.69 -5.02 0.33
CA THR A 43 -3.83 -5.76 -0.26
C THR A 43 -3.52 -6.00 -1.73
N ILE A 44 -3.44 -7.27 -2.14
CA ILE A 44 -3.20 -7.65 -3.54
C ILE A 44 -4.52 -8.18 -4.11
N THR A 45 -4.85 -7.74 -5.31
CA THR A 45 -5.96 -8.27 -6.09
C THR A 45 -5.55 -8.47 -7.54
N SER A 46 -6.30 -9.29 -8.27
CA SER A 46 -6.16 -9.46 -9.73
C SER A 46 -6.93 -8.39 -10.48
N THR A 47 -6.56 -8.14 -11.74
CA THR A 47 -7.32 -7.26 -12.64
C THR A 47 -8.66 -7.86 -13.08
N GLY A 48 -8.97 -9.10 -12.68
CA GLY A 48 -10.19 -9.79 -13.06
C GLY A 48 -10.20 -10.36 -14.48
N THR A 49 -9.30 -9.91 -15.36
CA THR A 49 -9.24 -10.23 -16.80
C THR A 49 -8.99 -11.71 -17.17
N LYS A 50 -8.75 -12.60 -16.20
CA LYS A 50 -8.50 -14.04 -16.40
C LYS A 50 -9.08 -14.88 -15.26
N LEU A 51 -10.21 -14.45 -14.68
CA LEU A 51 -10.86 -15.12 -13.55
C LEU A 51 -12.15 -15.87 -13.96
N ASP A 52 -12.35 -16.06 -15.27
CA ASP A 52 -13.49 -16.79 -15.85
C ASP A 52 -13.20 -18.29 -15.97
#